data_AF-A0A9P5ZE84-F1
#
_entry.id   AF-A0A9P5ZE84-F1
#
_cell.length_a   1.000
_cell.length_b   1.000
_cell.length_c   1.000
_cell.angle_alpha   90.00
_cell.angle_beta   90.00
_cell.angle_gamma   90.00
#
_symmetry.space_group_name_H-M   'P 1'
#
loop_
_entity.id
_entity.type
_entity.pdbx_description
1 polymer ?
#
loop_
_entity_poly.entity_id
_entity_poly.type
_entity_poly.pdbx_seq_one_letter_code
_entity_poly.pdbx_strand_id
1 'polypeptide(L)'
;MTSIRDPEISSEPEGPSNDDLLFSNENHTLPTSNNDRPTLHLTSFGYRIGPLFPTPDITFDIRALPNPPKSVRTGRTGLSQTLREGFFADERVQRRFREICARIKAHVEEADARGRRMVRVGVCCEIGRHRSVAVVEELGHVRFEGWNVVVGHRDVHRVKKSGRSTHDHRRANYADGT
;
A
#
# COMPACT_ATOMS: atom_id res chain seq x y z
N MET A 1 -42.63 14.34 -47.57
CA MET A 1 -41.72 13.19 -47.42
C MET A 1 -40.65 13.57 -46.41
N THR A 2 -40.49 12.68 -45.45
CA THR A 2 -39.85 12.75 -44.14
C THR A 2 -38.36 13.11 -44.17
N SER A 3 -37.91 13.93 -43.22
CA SER A 3 -36.64 13.68 -42.50
C SER A 3 -36.59 14.58 -41.25
N ILE A 4 -37.07 14.02 -40.14
CA ILE A 4 -36.81 14.53 -38.79
C ILE A 4 -35.36 14.16 -38.49
N ARG A 5 -34.49 15.14 -38.23
CA ARG A 5 -33.13 14.90 -37.74
C ARG A 5 -33.19 14.75 -36.22
N ASP A 6 -32.71 13.61 -35.74
CA ASP A 6 -32.55 13.30 -34.33
C ASP A 6 -31.59 14.31 -33.64
N PRO A 7 -31.83 14.66 -32.36
CA PRO A 7 -30.87 15.45 -31.60
C PRO A 7 -29.72 14.55 -31.12
N GLU A 8 -28.48 14.95 -31.44
CA GLU A 8 -27.27 14.31 -30.91
C GLU A 8 -27.25 14.40 -29.37
N ILE A 9 -27.36 13.24 -28.72
CA ILE A 9 -27.13 13.07 -27.29
C ILE A 9 -25.62 13.21 -27.07
N SER A 10 -25.19 14.39 -26.61
CA SER A 10 -23.85 14.62 -26.11
C SER A 10 -23.72 13.88 -24.78
N SER A 11 -23.04 12.72 -24.78
CA SER A 11 -22.67 12.01 -23.56
C SER A 11 -21.59 12.81 -22.83
N GLU A 12 -21.96 13.50 -21.75
CA GLU A 12 -20.99 14.10 -20.83
C GLU A 12 -20.15 12.96 -20.20
N PRO A 13 -18.82 13.12 -20.06
CA PRO A 13 -17.99 12.09 -19.46
C PRO A 13 -18.34 11.95 -17.97
N GLU A 14 -18.70 10.74 -17.56
CA GLU A 14 -18.88 10.32 -16.17
C GLU A 14 -17.75 10.90 -15.31
N GLY A 15 -18.10 11.72 -14.32
CA GLY A 15 -17.14 12.33 -13.42
C GLY A 15 -16.29 11.28 -12.69
N PRO A 16 -15.08 11.65 -12.23
CA PRO A 16 -14.17 10.71 -11.58
C PRO A 16 -14.86 10.05 -10.39
N SER A 17 -14.70 8.73 -10.30
CA SER A 17 -15.32 7.92 -9.26
C SER A 17 -14.71 8.27 -7.90
N ASN A 18 -15.43 8.03 -6.79
CA ASN A 18 -14.97 8.39 -5.44
C ASN A 18 -13.59 7.80 -5.05
N ASP A 19 -13.09 6.79 -5.76
CA ASP A 19 -11.73 6.26 -5.59
C ASP A 19 -10.63 7.26 -6.02
N ASP A 20 -10.93 8.20 -6.92
CA ASP A 20 -9.99 9.21 -7.44
C ASP A 20 -9.70 10.33 -6.43
N LEU A 21 -10.52 10.48 -5.38
CA LEU A 21 -10.40 11.53 -4.37
C LEU A 21 -9.55 11.14 -3.15
N LEU A 22 -9.08 9.90 -3.06
CA LEU A 22 -8.19 9.45 -1.99
C LEU A 22 -6.73 9.93 -2.16
N PHE A 23 -6.47 10.66 -3.25
CA PHE A 23 -5.12 10.89 -3.76
C PHE A 23 -4.64 12.33 -3.67
N SER A 24 -5.23 13.18 -2.83
CA SER A 24 -4.79 14.58 -2.71
C SER A 24 -3.49 14.71 -1.89
N ASN A 25 -2.36 14.30 -2.46
CA ASN A 25 -1.03 14.72 -2.04
C ASN A 25 -0.35 15.43 -3.22
N GLU A 26 0.48 16.43 -2.97
CA GLU A 26 1.07 17.28 -4.01
C GLU A 26 2.02 16.51 -4.97
N ASN A 27 2.37 15.27 -4.61
CA ASN A 27 3.13 14.32 -5.43
C ASN A 27 2.23 13.31 -6.20
N HIS A 28 0.92 13.30 -5.95
CA HIS A 28 -0.06 12.45 -6.62
C HIS A 28 -0.59 13.23 -7.80
N THR A 29 0.07 13.04 -8.93
CA THR A 29 -0.47 13.53 -10.19
C THR A 29 -1.60 12.57 -10.58
N LEU A 30 -2.85 13.07 -10.63
CA LEU A 30 -3.93 12.41 -11.37
C LEU A 30 -3.42 12.14 -12.80
N PRO A 31 -3.84 11.06 -13.47
CA PRO A 31 -3.38 10.73 -14.83
C PRO A 31 -3.99 11.71 -15.84
N THR A 32 -3.53 12.96 -15.82
CA THR A 32 -3.94 14.00 -16.75
C THR A 32 -2.72 14.49 -17.51
N SER A 33 -2.81 14.36 -18.84
CA SER A 33 -1.88 14.85 -19.86
C SER A 33 -0.51 14.16 -19.89
N ASN A 34 -0.42 13.12 -20.73
CA ASN A 34 0.83 12.61 -21.34
C ASN A 34 2.04 12.53 -20.39
N ASN A 35 1.88 11.84 -19.26
CA ASN A 35 2.94 11.77 -18.26
C ASN A 35 3.92 10.64 -18.60
N ASP A 36 4.87 10.93 -19.50
CA ASP A 36 5.94 10.02 -19.90
C ASP A 36 7.04 9.92 -18.82
N ARG A 37 6.65 9.95 -17.55
CA ARG A 37 7.54 9.71 -16.41
C ARG A 37 7.36 8.28 -15.90
N PRO A 38 8.46 7.61 -15.49
CA PRO A 38 8.38 6.30 -14.86
C PRO A 38 7.65 6.37 -13.51
N THR A 39 7.08 5.26 -13.08
CA THR A 39 6.21 5.21 -11.87
C THR A 39 6.78 4.32 -10.78
N LEU A 40 6.85 4.86 -9.57
CA LEU A 40 7.17 4.18 -8.32
C LEU A 40 5.87 3.82 -7.59
N HIS A 41 5.56 2.53 -7.53
CA HIS A 41 4.43 2.02 -6.75
C HIS A 41 4.89 1.63 -5.34
N LEU A 42 4.29 2.24 -4.33
CA LEU A 42 4.52 1.97 -2.92
C LEU A 42 3.32 1.26 -2.32
N THR A 43 3.46 -0.01 -1.95
CA THR A 43 2.34 -0.81 -1.47
C THR A 43 2.57 -1.33 -0.05
N SER A 44 1.69 -0.96 0.87
CA SER A 44 1.67 -1.56 2.20
C SER A 44 0.87 -2.85 2.23
N PHE A 45 1.33 -3.83 3.02
CA PHE A 45 0.63 -5.11 3.16
C PHE A 45 0.92 -5.82 4.50
N GLY A 46 0.15 -6.87 4.77
CA GLY A 46 0.22 -7.72 5.93
C GLY A 46 0.86 -9.07 5.62
N TYR A 47 1.91 -9.40 6.37
CA TYR A 47 2.62 -10.68 6.29
C TYR A 47 1.67 -11.87 6.45
N ARG A 48 0.75 -11.81 7.43
CA ARG A 48 -0.23 -12.89 7.69
C ARG A 48 -1.19 -13.15 6.53
N ILE A 49 -1.37 -12.17 5.64
CA ILE A 49 -2.29 -12.27 4.51
C ILE A 49 -1.57 -12.86 3.28
N GLY A 50 -0.23 -12.82 3.26
CA GLY A 50 0.59 -13.37 2.20
C GLY A 50 1.34 -12.30 1.41
N PRO A 51 2.20 -12.72 0.47
CA PRO A 51 3.01 -11.82 -0.37
C PRO A 51 2.15 -10.98 -1.32
N LEU A 52 2.71 -9.88 -1.83
CA LEU A 52 2.08 -9.08 -2.86
C LEU A 52 2.13 -9.80 -4.22
N PHE A 53 1.09 -9.61 -5.03
CA PHE A 53 1.07 -10.01 -6.43
C PHE A 53 0.65 -8.80 -7.29
N PRO A 54 1.42 -8.42 -8.32
CA PRO A 54 2.73 -8.97 -8.69
C PRO A 54 3.79 -8.79 -7.59
N THR A 55 4.82 -9.63 -7.62
CA THR A 55 5.94 -9.54 -6.66
C THR A 55 6.62 -8.18 -6.77
N PRO A 56 6.85 -7.46 -5.66
CA PRO A 56 7.59 -6.20 -5.68
C PRO A 56 9.05 -6.42 -6.06
N ASP A 57 9.67 -5.42 -6.69
CA ASP A 57 11.10 -5.43 -6.98
C ASP A 57 11.92 -5.41 -5.68
N ILE A 58 11.44 -4.68 -4.68
CA ILE A 58 12.04 -4.64 -3.34
C ILE A 58 10.95 -4.66 -2.25
N THR A 59 11.20 -5.40 -1.17
CA THR A 59 10.28 -5.49 -0.02
C THR A 59 10.98 -5.18 1.30
N PHE A 60 10.31 -4.42 2.16
CA PHE A 60 10.77 -4.08 3.50
C PHE A 60 9.87 -4.70 4.57
N ASP A 61 10.40 -5.64 5.34
CA ASP A 61 9.78 -6.12 6.56
C ASP A 61 10.10 -5.19 7.72
N ILE A 62 9.06 -4.59 8.31
CA ILE A 62 9.17 -3.66 9.44
C ILE A 62 8.50 -4.20 10.70
N ARG A 63 8.26 -5.52 10.80
CA ARG A 63 7.64 -6.13 11.98
C ARG A 63 8.46 -5.98 13.26
N ALA A 64 9.78 -5.79 13.12
CA ALA A 64 10.67 -5.51 14.24
C ALA A 64 10.51 -4.09 14.83
N LEU A 65 9.83 -3.17 14.13
CA LEU A 65 9.58 -1.82 14.65
C LEU A 65 8.56 -1.83 15.79
N PRO A 66 8.66 -0.87 16.74
CA PRO A 66 7.74 -0.71 17.84
C PRO A 66 6.28 -0.77 17.39
N ASN A 67 5.47 -1.52 18.11
CA ASN A 67 4.05 -1.62 17.80
C ASN A 67 3.30 -0.46 18.49
N PRO A 68 2.53 0.36 17.76
CA PRO A 68 1.74 1.41 18.39
C PRO A 68 0.86 0.85 19.53
N PRO A 69 0.72 1.57 20.67
CA PRO A 69 -0.08 1.12 21.80
C PRO A 69 -1.50 0.75 21.39
N LYS A 70 -2.10 -0.24 22.05
CA LYS A 70 -3.46 -0.73 21.74
C LYS A 70 -4.49 0.41 21.77
N SER A 71 -4.36 1.34 22.73
CA SER A 71 -5.21 2.52 22.87
C SER A 71 -5.20 3.42 21.63
N VAL A 72 -4.06 3.56 20.96
CA VAL A 72 -3.90 4.40 19.77
C VAL A 72 -4.39 3.68 18.51
N ARG A 73 -4.11 2.39 18.38
CA ARG A 73 -4.37 1.64 17.13
C ARG A 73 -5.75 0.98 17.04
N THR A 74 -6.52 0.95 18.13
CA THR A 74 -7.88 0.38 18.12
C THR A 74 -8.81 1.30 17.34
N GLY A 75 -9.56 0.76 16.40
CA GLY A 75 -10.42 1.55 15.49
C GLY A 75 -9.66 2.31 14.40
N ARG A 76 -8.37 2.63 14.59
CA ARG A 76 -7.56 3.41 13.66
C ARG A 76 -6.75 2.54 12.68
N THR A 77 -6.20 3.19 11.66
CA THR A 77 -5.25 2.63 10.68
C THR A 77 -4.05 3.56 10.57
N GLY A 78 -3.02 3.17 9.82
CA GLY A 78 -1.89 4.05 9.50
C GLY A 78 -2.22 5.27 8.64
N LEU A 79 -3.47 5.40 8.18
CA LEU A 79 -3.96 6.62 7.52
C LEU A 79 -4.26 7.74 8.54
N SER A 80 -4.41 7.40 9.83
CA SER A 80 -4.63 8.38 10.88
C SER A 80 -3.35 9.15 11.15
N GLN A 81 -3.39 10.47 10.94
CA GLN A 81 -2.28 11.38 11.25
C GLN A 81 -1.77 11.20 12.68
N THR A 82 -2.64 11.20 13.69
CA THR A 82 -2.25 10.99 15.09
C THR A 82 -1.52 9.66 15.32
N LEU A 83 -1.91 8.60 14.63
CA LEU A 83 -1.21 7.31 14.74
C LEU A 83 0.16 7.38 14.07
N ARG A 84 0.26 8.02 12.89
CA ARG A 84 1.54 8.21 12.20
C ARG A 84 2.50 9.05 13.03
N GLU A 85 2.08 10.22 13.51
CA GLU A 85 2.89 11.10 14.34
C GLU A 85 3.42 10.37 15.59
N GLY A 86 2.54 9.67 16.32
CA GLY A 86 2.94 8.90 17.50
C GLY A 86 3.86 7.72 17.17
N PHE A 87 3.73 7.12 15.99
CA PHE A 87 4.64 6.06 15.52
C PHE A 87 6.01 6.61 15.13
N PHE A 88 6.05 7.76 14.45
CA PHE A 88 7.27 8.44 14.02
C PHE A 88 7.98 9.25 15.12
N ALA A 89 7.37 9.37 16.30
CA ALA A 89 8.04 9.91 17.48
C ALA A 89 9.18 9.00 18.01
N ASP A 90 9.22 7.72 17.64
CA ASP A 90 10.29 6.79 18.04
C ASP A 90 11.50 6.88 17.09
N GLU A 91 12.69 7.14 17.65
CA GLU A 91 13.93 7.27 16.88
C GLU A 91 14.28 6.02 16.04
N ARG A 92 13.89 4.82 16.49
CA ARG A 92 14.12 3.58 15.74
C ARG A 92 13.28 3.54 14.47
N VAL A 93 12.06 4.09 14.53
CA VAL A 93 11.17 4.22 13.38
C VAL A 93 11.74 5.23 12.39
N GLN A 94 12.17 6.40 12.87
CA GLN A 94 12.78 7.43 12.02
C GLN A 94 14.06 6.93 11.33
N ARG A 95 14.93 6.24 12.08
CA ARG A 95 16.16 5.65 11.54
C ARG A 95 15.85 4.64 10.45
N ARG A 96 14.94 3.70 10.72
CA ARG A 96 14.53 2.70 9.75
C ARG A 96 13.88 3.32 8.52
N PHE A 97 13.08 4.37 8.70
CA PHE A 97 12.48 5.10 7.60
C PHE A 97 13.54 5.74 6.70
N ARG A 98 14.55 6.42 7.26
CA ARG A 98 15.68 6.98 6.49
C ARG A 98 16.43 5.91 5.69
N GLU A 99 16.68 4.74 6.28
CA GLU A 99 17.29 3.60 5.58
C GLU A 99 16.44 3.12 4.40
N ILE A 100 15.11 3.00 4.60
CA ILE A 100 14.18 2.61 3.55
C ILE A 100 14.20 3.65 2.42
N CYS A 101 14.10 4.94 2.73
CA CYS A 101 14.18 6.01 1.73
C CYS A 101 15.46 5.94 0.90
N ALA A 102 16.61 5.78 1.54
CA ALA A 102 17.90 5.67 0.85
C ALA A 102 17.94 4.47 -0.09
N ARG A 103 17.44 3.31 0.35
CA ARG A 103 17.38 2.10 -0.47
C ARG A 103 16.42 2.21 -1.65
N ILE A 104 15.26 2.87 -1.47
CA ILE A 104 14.32 3.10 -2.57
C ILE A 104 14.94 4.06 -3.59
N LYS A 105 15.59 5.15 -3.15
CA LYS A 105 16.27 6.09 -4.05
C LYS A 105 17.34 5.41 -4.90
N ALA A 106 18.23 4.63 -4.28
CA ALA A 106 19.23 3.86 -5.00
C ALA A 106 18.60 2.91 -6.02
N HIS A 107 17.50 2.23 -5.65
CA HIS A 107 16.82 1.32 -6.56
C HIS A 107 16.11 2.04 -7.73
N VAL A 108 15.59 3.24 -7.48
CA VAL A 108 15.00 4.11 -8.50
C VAL A 108 16.07 4.61 -9.48
N GLU A 109 17.24 5.03 -8.99
CA GLU A 109 18.39 5.43 -9.81
C GLU A 109 18.89 4.27 -10.70
N GLU A 110 19.01 3.07 -10.13
CA GLU A 110 19.37 1.86 -10.89
C GLU A 110 18.32 1.51 -11.96
N ALA A 111 17.04 1.69 -11.65
CA ALA A 111 15.94 1.44 -12.57
C ALA A 111 15.96 2.44 -13.73
N ASP A 112 16.19 3.72 -13.43
CA ASP A 112 16.30 4.80 -14.42
C ASP A 112 17.48 4.57 -15.39
N ALA A 113 18.65 4.22 -14.85
CA ALA A 113 19.83 3.88 -15.65
C ALA A 113 19.61 2.69 -16.60
N ARG A 114 18.65 1.80 -16.29
CA ARG A 114 18.26 0.65 -17.11
C ARG A 114 17.06 0.94 -18.03
N GLY A 115 16.55 2.17 -18.04
CA GLY A 115 15.36 2.56 -18.80
C GLY A 115 14.06 1.90 -18.31
N ARG A 116 14.02 1.40 -17.06
CA ARG A 116 12.81 0.80 -16.50
C ARG A 116 11.78 1.88 -16.23
N ARG A 117 10.55 1.64 -16.68
CA ARG A 117 9.43 2.57 -16.55
C ARG A 117 8.61 2.41 -15.28
N MET A 118 8.95 1.42 -14.46
CA MET A 118 8.18 1.06 -13.27
C MET A 118 9.04 0.34 -12.23
N VAL A 119 8.85 0.74 -10.97
CA VAL A 119 9.42 0.10 -9.77
C VAL A 119 8.30 -0.17 -8.78
N ARG A 120 8.28 -1.36 -8.19
CA ARG A 120 7.30 -1.76 -7.16
C ARG A 120 8.00 -2.01 -5.84
N VAL A 121 7.57 -1.30 -4.82
CA VAL A 121 8.05 -1.43 -3.44
C VAL A 121 6.96 -2.00 -2.56
N GLY A 122 7.27 -3.04 -1.81
CA GLY A 122 6.41 -3.58 -0.77
C GLY A 122 6.88 -3.17 0.63
N VAL A 123 5.98 -2.75 1.51
CA VAL A 123 6.28 -2.59 2.94
C VAL A 123 5.33 -3.47 3.75
N CYS A 124 5.88 -4.39 4.53
CA CYS A 124 5.09 -5.37 5.27
C CYS A 124 5.16 -5.17 6.79
N CYS A 125 3.99 -5.26 7.42
CA CYS A 125 3.90 -5.49 8.86
C CYS A 125 3.02 -6.72 9.12
N GLU A 126 2.65 -7.00 10.37
CA GLU A 126 1.96 -8.25 10.70
C GLU A 126 0.62 -8.42 9.94
N ILE A 127 -0.25 -7.41 10.02
CA ILE A 127 -1.62 -7.45 9.46
C ILE A 127 -1.87 -6.43 8.34
N GLY A 128 -0.92 -5.54 8.07
CA GLY A 128 -1.05 -4.56 6.97
C GLY A 128 -1.97 -3.37 7.24
N ARG A 129 -2.21 -3.01 8.51
CA ARG A 129 -3.18 -1.96 8.89
C ARG A 129 -2.57 -0.72 9.55
N HIS A 130 -1.43 -0.84 10.22
CA HIS A 130 -0.87 0.22 11.08
C HIS A 130 0.51 0.65 10.62
N ARG A 131 1.54 -0.08 11.02
CA ARG A 131 2.95 0.28 10.79
C ARG A 131 3.29 0.41 9.30
N SER A 132 2.92 -0.60 8.49
CA SER A 132 3.25 -0.56 7.06
C SER A 132 2.49 0.52 6.30
N VAL A 133 1.23 0.75 6.66
CA VAL A 133 0.43 1.85 6.12
C VAL A 133 1.08 3.19 6.48
N ALA A 134 1.41 3.41 7.75
CA ALA A 134 2.06 4.64 8.21
C ALA A 134 3.38 4.92 7.47
N VAL A 135 4.24 3.90 7.30
CA VAL A 135 5.50 4.07 6.55
C VAL A 135 5.24 4.40 5.08
N VAL A 136 4.29 3.74 4.42
CA VAL A 136 4.01 3.96 3.00
C VAL A 136 3.38 5.34 2.75
N GLU A 137 2.54 5.81 3.65
CA GLU A 137 2.01 7.18 3.63
C GLU A 137 3.14 8.21 3.69
N GLU A 138 4.07 8.07 4.65
CA GLU A 138 5.21 8.99 4.75
C GLU A 138 6.16 8.88 3.55
N LEU A 139 6.32 7.69 2.95
CA LEU A 139 7.08 7.54 1.71
C LEU A 139 6.45 8.28 0.53
N GLY A 140 5.11 8.42 0.51
CA GLY A 140 4.39 9.21 -0.50
C GLY A 140 4.76 10.71 -0.49
N HIS A 141 5.22 11.21 0.66
CA HIS A 141 5.70 12.58 0.80
C HIS A 141 7.18 12.76 0.44
N VAL A 142 7.91 11.67 0.20
CA VAL A 142 9.33 11.74 -0.21
C VAL A 142 9.43 12.07 -1.70
N ARG A 143 10.27 13.04 -2.04
CA ARG A 143 10.57 13.41 -3.42
C ARG A 143 11.48 12.36 -4.08
N PHE A 144 11.03 11.79 -5.19
CA PHE A 144 11.80 10.95 -6.11
C PHE A 144 11.89 11.66 -7.46
N GLU A 145 13.03 12.29 -7.74
CA GLU A 145 13.18 13.18 -8.90
C GLU A 145 12.92 12.44 -10.21
N GLY A 146 12.08 13.01 -11.08
CA GLY A 146 11.74 12.43 -12.36
C GLY A 146 10.72 11.28 -12.33
N TRP A 147 10.28 10.83 -11.14
CA TRP A 147 9.37 9.70 -10.98
C TRP A 147 8.01 10.13 -10.41
N ASN A 148 6.94 9.50 -10.91
CA ASN A 148 5.63 9.59 -10.29
C ASN A 148 5.56 8.62 -9.10
N VAL A 149 4.90 9.01 -8.02
CA VAL A 149 4.71 8.15 -6.84
C VAL A 149 3.24 7.78 -6.72
N VAL A 150 2.97 6.47 -6.65
CA VAL A 150 1.63 5.92 -6.44
C VAL A 150 1.62 5.15 -5.13
N VAL A 151 0.70 5.51 -4.24
CA VAL A 151 0.56 4.90 -2.91
C VAL A 151 -0.64 3.95 -2.88
N GLY A 152 -0.45 2.75 -2.32
CA GLY A 152 -1.50 1.76 -2.16
C GLY A 152 -1.42 0.96 -0.86
N HIS A 153 -2.58 0.47 -0.39
CA HIS A 153 -2.67 -0.31 0.84
C HIS A 153 -3.57 -1.55 0.66
N ARG A 154 -2.96 -2.72 0.47
CA ARG A 154 -3.72 -3.95 0.15
C ARG A 154 -4.70 -4.35 1.24
N ASP A 155 -4.30 -4.21 2.50
CA ASP A 155 -4.97 -4.87 3.63
C ASP A 155 -5.60 -3.90 4.64
N VAL A 156 -5.52 -2.58 4.40
CA VAL A 156 -5.88 -1.57 5.40
C VAL A 156 -7.35 -1.63 5.83
N HIS A 157 -8.24 -2.00 4.90
CA HIS A 157 -9.69 -2.14 5.12
C HIS A 157 -10.15 -3.60 5.30
N ARG A 158 -9.24 -4.57 5.36
CA ARG A 158 -9.64 -5.97 5.63
C ARG A 158 -10.17 -6.08 7.06
N VAL A 159 -11.50 -6.15 7.18
CA VAL A 159 -12.18 -6.47 8.42
C VAL A 159 -11.76 -7.88 8.84
N LYS A 160 -11.47 -8.08 10.13
CA LYS A 160 -11.25 -9.42 10.67
C LYS A 160 -12.52 -10.23 10.42
N LYS A 161 -12.53 -11.11 9.42
CA LYS A 161 -13.39 -12.29 9.51
C LYS A 161 -12.88 -13.06 10.73
N SER A 162 -13.66 -13.09 11.80
CA SER A 162 -13.41 -13.98 12.93
C SER A 162 -13.48 -15.41 12.40
N GLY A 163 -12.35 -15.94 11.93
CA GLY A 163 -12.24 -17.34 11.57
C GLY A 163 -12.43 -18.15 12.84
N ARG A 164 -13.57 -18.83 12.96
CA ARG A 164 -13.67 -20.02 13.82
C ARG A 164 -12.59 -20.97 13.34
N SER A 165 -11.51 -21.13 14.10
CA SER A 165 -10.69 -22.32 13.97
C SER A 165 -11.54 -23.48 14.49
N THR A 166 -12.12 -24.28 13.60
CA THR A 166 -12.58 -25.62 13.97
C THR A 166 -11.33 -26.41 14.32
N HIS A 167 -11.09 -26.53 15.63
CA HIS A 167 -10.11 -27.45 16.17
C HIS A 167 -10.74 -28.84 16.08
N ASP A 168 -10.51 -29.55 14.97
CA ASP A 168 -10.93 -30.94 14.81
C ASP A 168 -9.91 -31.84 15.52
N HIS A 169 -10.22 -32.24 16.75
CA HIS A 169 -9.50 -33.29 17.46
C HIS A 169 -9.91 -34.66 16.89
N ARG A 170 -9.32 -35.06 15.76
CA ARG A 170 -9.28 -36.49 15.42
C ARG A 170 -8.19 -37.18 16.22
N ARG A 171 -8.62 -37.77 17.35
CA ARG A 171 -7.91 -38.88 18.01
C ARG A 171 -7.76 -40.03 17.01
N ALA A 172 -6.54 -40.30 16.56
CA ALA A 172 -6.20 -41.58 15.97
C ALA A 172 -5.84 -42.55 17.10
N ASN A 173 -6.74 -43.48 17.38
CA ASN A 173 -6.44 -44.66 18.18
C ASN A 173 -5.48 -45.54 17.37
N TYR A 174 -4.26 -45.74 17.84
CA TYR A 174 -3.46 -46.89 17.46
C TYR A 174 -3.96 -48.08 18.25
N ALA A 175 -4.59 -49.03 17.55
CA ALA A 175 -4.83 -50.37 18.06
C ALA A 175 -3.64 -51.24 17.62
N ASP A 176 -2.93 -51.78 18.60
CA ASP A 176 -1.99 -52.89 18.43
C ASP A 176 -2.71 -54.08 17.78
N GLY A 177 -2.07 -54.64 16.76
CA GLY A 177 -2.51 -55.84 16.08
C GLY A 177 -1.34 -56.74 15.75
N THR A 178 -1.21 -57.80 16.57
CA THR A 178 -0.56 -59.11 16.33
C THR A 178 0.93 -59.17 16.06
#